data_AF-A0A9P7ZUZ4-F1
#
_entry.id   AF-A0A9P7ZUZ4-F1
#
_cell.length_a   1.000
_cell.length_b   1.000
_cell.length_c   1.000
_cell.angle_alpha   90.00
_cell.angle_beta   90.00
_cell.angle_gamma   90.00
#
_symmetry.space_group_name_H-M   'P 1'
#
loop_
_entity.id
_entity.type
_entity.pdbx_description
1 polymer ?
#
loop_
_entity_poly.entity_id
_entity_poly.type
_entity_poly.pdbx_seq_one_letter_code
_entity_poly.pdbx_strand_id
1 'polypeptide(L)'
;MAPEGFVFLNTTGAPSLSKRAAKRVRGHVTKTNFANRRQRKAEADADKRDKSTREAQKLNSPCSLRTQLSSSSLAMALSIATSRADKQHAAELLNEFWSVIFLHDRVLPGGENDQLWLDTMASEPAFVEATMAAAVRYWSPDLACKLRSEMHLHKATAMVISRVSSDDTYSDGFFGAVLTMALGERMVRNDAAWEIHMNGLVQTIKARQARGMASLPALFTDLMILDTVNDVIGFPRVYHPKLVELLEDHADGIITTTSALAYRVVLLRGMVHLHRQNGYRRDEVEAIAEVSEIIQQRTLVLEAHSNPYVRCTTKANRLLSTLSWPLEVDESACASLADELKAEMESLPGRSCLYMDLTSCQIIVGAIASAPGSASRAWFIDKLSRGVRGMQRRGWNNAYELLETALGNDEDLLERFATLWAEI
;
A
#
# COMPACT_ATOMS: atom_id res chain seq x y z
N MET A 1 9.08 -33.52 12.89
CA MET A 1 9.53 -32.40 12.02
C MET A 1 9.59 -31.15 12.88
N ALA A 2 10.69 -30.38 12.81
CA ALA A 2 10.77 -29.10 13.53
C ALA A 2 9.87 -28.07 12.81
N PRO A 3 9.14 -27.22 13.52
CA PRO A 3 8.32 -26.18 12.88
C PRO A 3 9.22 -25.25 12.07
N GLU A 4 8.92 -25.07 10.79
CA GLU A 4 9.58 -24.06 9.95
C GLU A 4 9.35 -22.68 10.60
N GLY A 5 10.44 -21.97 10.86
CA GLY A 5 10.40 -20.76 11.68
C GLY A 5 9.72 -19.61 10.94
N PHE A 6 8.49 -19.28 11.33
CA PHE A 6 7.84 -18.04 10.92
C PHE A 6 8.63 -16.81 11.38
N VAL A 7 8.78 -15.80 10.52
CA VAL A 7 9.51 -14.55 10.83
C VAL A 7 8.52 -13.41 10.99
N PHE A 8 8.30 -12.95 12.23
CA PHE A 8 7.51 -11.75 12.54
C PHE A 8 8.29 -10.85 13.53
N LEU A 9 8.19 -9.54 13.36
CA LEU A 9 8.79 -8.59 14.29
C LEU A 9 7.98 -8.49 15.57
N ASN A 10 8.64 -8.63 16.72
CA ASN A 10 8.16 -8.10 17.99
C ASN A 10 9.18 -7.07 18.49
N THR A 11 8.77 -5.83 18.74
CA THR A 11 9.59 -4.79 19.36
C THR A 11 9.65 -4.87 20.88
N THR A 12 8.83 -5.69 21.53
CA THR A 12 8.82 -5.87 22.98
C THR A 12 8.41 -7.29 23.38
N GLY A 13 9.43 -8.14 23.62
CA GLY A 13 9.35 -9.35 24.46
C GLY A 13 8.31 -10.40 24.08
N ALA A 14 8.74 -11.51 23.48
CA ALA A 14 7.96 -12.76 23.46
C ALA A 14 8.83 -13.94 23.94
N PRO A 15 8.39 -14.71 24.95
CA PRO A 15 9.09 -15.86 25.48
C PRO A 15 8.68 -17.14 24.74
N SER A 16 9.19 -17.37 23.54
CA SER A 16 9.13 -18.71 22.89
C SER A 16 9.96 -18.84 21.61
N LEU A 17 10.89 -17.92 21.35
CA LEU A 17 11.78 -18.04 20.19
C LEU A 17 12.88 -19.07 20.45
N SER A 18 13.21 -19.92 19.47
CA SER A 18 14.42 -20.74 19.50
C SER A 18 15.64 -19.86 19.81
N LYS A 19 16.66 -20.38 20.53
CA LYS A 19 17.81 -19.55 20.97
C LYS A 19 18.42 -18.70 19.85
N ARG A 20 18.44 -19.20 18.62
CA ARG A 20 18.94 -18.48 17.43
C ARG A 20 17.98 -17.39 16.92
N ALA A 21 16.68 -17.68 16.85
CA ALA A 21 15.66 -16.69 16.51
C ALA A 21 15.54 -15.59 17.58
N ALA A 22 15.62 -15.97 18.86
CA ALA A 22 15.64 -15.06 19.99
C ALA A 22 16.86 -14.11 19.95
N LYS A 23 18.01 -14.58 19.47
CA LYS A 23 19.23 -13.77 19.32
C LYS A 23 19.12 -12.78 18.15
N ARG A 24 18.55 -13.21 17.02
CA ARG A 24 18.29 -12.33 15.85
C ARG A 24 17.26 -11.26 16.15
N VAL A 25 16.14 -11.64 16.75
CA VAL A 25 15.08 -10.71 17.17
C VAL A 25 15.62 -9.75 18.23
N ARG A 26 16.32 -10.22 19.27
CA ARG A 26 16.96 -9.32 20.26
C ARG A 26 17.96 -8.37 19.62
N GLY A 27 18.81 -8.84 18.70
CA GLY A 27 19.76 -7.98 17.99
C GLY A 27 19.05 -6.89 17.16
N HIS A 28 17.97 -7.25 16.50
CA HIS A 28 17.18 -6.33 15.68
C HIS A 28 16.38 -5.34 16.53
N VAL A 29 15.66 -5.78 17.56
CA VAL A 29 14.97 -4.92 18.55
C VAL A 29 15.93 -3.95 19.19
N THR A 30 17.13 -4.41 19.55
CA THR A 30 18.17 -3.54 20.11
C THR A 30 18.58 -2.50 19.07
N LYS A 31 18.82 -2.90 17.82
CA LYS A 31 19.18 -1.98 16.72
C LYS A 31 18.07 -0.94 16.45
N THR A 32 16.81 -1.36 16.42
CA THR A 32 15.63 -0.51 16.20
C THR A 32 15.37 0.41 17.40
N ASN A 33 15.47 -0.08 18.64
CA ASN A 33 15.36 0.76 19.83
C ASN A 33 16.50 1.78 19.91
N PHE A 34 17.71 1.41 19.50
CA PHE A 34 18.82 2.37 19.37
C PHE A 34 18.63 3.35 18.22
N ALA A 35 18.04 2.93 17.08
CA ALA A 35 17.68 3.83 15.98
C ALA A 35 16.60 4.83 16.43
N ASN A 36 15.50 4.34 17.02
CA ASN A 36 14.41 5.16 17.54
C ASN A 36 14.87 6.07 18.68
N ARG A 37 15.82 5.63 19.53
CA ARG A 37 16.44 6.49 20.54
C ARG A 37 17.31 7.58 19.92
N ARG A 38 18.05 7.26 18.85
CA ARG A 38 18.86 8.24 18.11
C ARG A 38 17.97 9.26 17.39
N GLN A 39 16.89 8.80 16.78
CA GLN A 39 15.88 9.66 16.17
C GLN A 39 15.22 10.57 17.21
N ARG A 40 14.74 10.02 18.33
CA ARG A 40 14.19 10.81 19.46
C ARG A 40 15.19 11.85 20.00
N LYS A 41 16.48 11.52 20.01
CA LYS A 41 17.53 12.45 20.46
C LYS A 41 17.76 13.55 19.42
N ALA A 42 17.81 13.20 18.13
CA ALA A 42 17.90 14.17 17.04
C ALA A 42 16.69 15.11 16.97
N GLU A 43 15.48 14.58 17.15
CA GLU A 43 14.23 15.34 17.21
C GLU A 43 14.17 16.23 18.46
N ALA A 44 14.60 15.73 19.63
CA ALA A 44 14.67 16.55 20.85
C ALA A 44 15.75 17.65 20.76
N ASP A 45 16.85 17.40 20.05
CA ASP A 45 17.90 18.38 19.79
C ASP A 45 17.46 19.41 18.72
N ALA A 46 16.61 19.02 17.76
CA ALA A 46 15.95 19.91 16.81
C ALA A 46 14.88 20.79 17.48
N ASP A 47 14.02 20.22 18.32
CA ASP A 47 13.01 20.94 19.11
C ASP A 47 13.62 21.93 20.11
N LYS A 48 14.83 21.65 20.63
CA LYS A 48 15.57 22.59 21.48
C LYS A 48 16.15 23.77 20.71
N ARG A 49 16.50 23.59 19.42
CA ARG A 49 16.93 24.71 18.56
C ARG A 49 15.75 25.59 18.17
N ASP A 50 14.59 25.00 17.88
CA ASP A 50 13.37 25.72 17.50
C ASP A 50 12.64 26.43 18.64
N LYS A 51 12.83 25.98 19.90
CA LYS A 51 12.26 26.65 21.08
C LYS A 51 12.85 28.02 21.37
N SER A 52 14.02 28.37 20.79
CA SER A 52 14.57 29.73 20.90
C SER A 52 13.87 30.75 20.00
N THR A 53 13.03 30.29 19.05
CA THR A 53 12.38 31.15 18.04
C THR A 53 10.85 31.18 18.15
N ARG A 54 10.24 30.32 18.99
CA ARG A 54 8.77 30.07 19.02
C ARG A 54 8.02 30.56 20.26
N GLU A 55 8.62 31.38 21.13
CA GLU A 55 7.89 31.97 22.28
C GLU A 55 6.91 33.10 21.89
N ALA A 56 6.84 33.52 20.61
CA ALA A 56 5.95 34.59 20.16
C ALA A 56 4.66 34.15 19.45
N GLN A 57 4.40 32.85 19.24
CA GLN A 57 3.19 32.37 18.53
C GLN A 57 2.49 31.25 19.28
N LYS A 58 1.97 31.57 20.47
CA LYS A 58 0.89 30.81 21.11
C LYS A 58 -0.38 31.65 21.01
N LEU A 59 -1.20 31.41 19.99
CA LEU A 59 -2.66 31.54 19.98
C LEU A 59 -3.16 31.14 18.59
N ASN A 60 -4.16 30.26 18.57
CA ASN A 60 -4.90 29.74 17.41
C ASN A 60 -4.29 28.52 16.67
N SER A 61 -4.33 27.36 17.32
CA SER A 61 -4.47 26.08 16.60
C SER A 61 -5.93 25.63 16.71
N PRO A 62 -6.69 25.52 15.61
CA PRO A 62 -8.07 25.04 15.65
C PRO A 62 -8.09 23.52 15.68
N CYS A 63 -7.66 22.89 16.79
CA CYS A 63 -8.04 21.50 17.08
C CYS A 63 -9.37 21.52 17.86
N SER A 64 -10.42 21.99 17.20
CA SER A 64 -11.78 22.00 17.71
C SER A 64 -12.73 21.46 16.65
N LEU A 65 -12.52 20.21 16.23
CA LEU A 65 -13.59 19.42 15.62
C LEU A 65 -13.96 18.29 16.56
N ARG A 66 -15.06 18.61 17.24
CA ARG A 66 -15.81 17.92 18.26
C ARG A 66 -16.48 16.69 17.64
N THR A 67 -15.72 15.62 17.44
CA THR A 67 -16.19 14.23 17.40
C THR A 67 -15.33 13.44 18.38
N GLN A 68 -15.55 13.71 19.67
CA GLN A 68 -15.00 12.96 20.81
C GLN A 68 -15.81 11.68 21.12
N LEU A 69 -16.52 11.17 20.11
CA LEU A 69 -16.94 9.78 20.00
C LEU A 69 -16.18 9.26 18.77
N SER A 70 -15.46 8.16 18.76
CA SER A 70 -15.24 7.16 19.79
C SER A 70 -14.06 6.30 19.34
N SER A 71 -13.13 6.72 18.47
CA SER A 71 -12.19 5.78 17.81
C SER A 71 -11.40 4.88 18.78
N SER A 72 -11.08 5.36 19.99
CA SER A 72 -10.51 4.55 21.07
C SER A 72 -11.52 3.62 21.75
N SER A 73 -12.76 4.06 21.94
CA SER A 73 -13.87 3.27 22.49
C SER A 73 -14.41 2.26 21.48
N LEU A 74 -14.43 2.58 20.19
CA LEU A 74 -14.83 1.75 19.07
C LEU A 74 -13.77 0.68 18.82
N ALA A 75 -12.47 1.05 18.81
CA ALA A 75 -11.38 0.09 18.73
C ALA A 75 -11.40 -0.89 19.89
N MET A 76 -11.59 -0.38 21.11
CA MET A 76 -11.69 -1.21 22.31
C MET A 76 -12.96 -2.07 22.29
N ALA A 77 -14.10 -1.51 21.88
CA ALA A 77 -15.35 -2.26 21.72
C ALA A 77 -15.23 -3.32 20.64
N LEU A 78 -14.53 -3.07 19.53
CA LEU A 78 -14.25 -4.03 18.47
C LEU A 78 -13.37 -5.19 18.98
N SER A 79 -12.27 -4.89 19.67
CA SER A 79 -11.44 -5.93 20.29
C SER A 79 -12.22 -6.77 21.31
N ILE A 80 -13.14 -6.16 22.07
CA ILE A 80 -13.99 -6.87 23.04
C ILE A 80 -15.08 -7.70 22.34
N ALA A 81 -15.77 -7.12 21.35
CA ALA A 81 -16.87 -7.73 20.61
C ALA A 81 -16.40 -8.83 19.64
N THR A 82 -15.13 -8.87 19.25
CA THR A 82 -14.54 -9.98 18.49
C THR A 82 -13.96 -11.07 19.39
N SER A 83 -13.58 -10.72 20.62
CA SER A 83 -13.15 -11.70 21.63
C SER A 83 -14.34 -12.46 22.27
N ARG A 84 -15.53 -11.87 22.25
CA ARG A 84 -16.80 -12.48 22.69
C ARG A 84 -17.63 -12.75 21.45
N ALA A 85 -18.21 -13.93 21.27
CA ALA A 85 -18.79 -14.40 20.00
C ALA A 85 -20.03 -13.63 19.46
N ASP A 86 -20.22 -12.35 19.78
CA ASP A 86 -21.32 -11.52 19.27
C ASP A 86 -20.94 -10.91 17.91
N LYS A 87 -21.14 -11.72 16.87
CA LYS A 87 -20.85 -11.36 15.48
C LYS A 87 -21.66 -10.14 15.00
N GLN A 88 -22.87 -9.96 15.53
CA GLN A 88 -23.76 -8.89 15.07
C GLN A 88 -23.32 -7.53 15.63
N HIS A 89 -22.99 -7.49 16.93
CA HIS A 89 -22.43 -6.27 17.52
C HIS A 89 -21.04 -5.92 16.96
N ALA A 90 -20.20 -6.92 16.67
CA ALA A 90 -18.93 -6.71 16.00
C ALA A 90 -19.10 -6.11 14.59
N ALA A 91 -20.08 -6.59 13.81
CA ALA A 91 -20.38 -6.06 12.48
C ALA A 91 -20.85 -4.59 12.51
N GLU A 92 -21.70 -4.22 13.49
CA GLU A 92 -22.15 -2.83 13.67
C GLU A 92 -20.99 -1.87 13.99
N LEU A 93 -20.10 -2.27 14.89
CA LEU A 93 -18.92 -1.49 15.25
C LEU A 93 -17.90 -1.44 14.09
N LEU A 94 -17.79 -2.52 13.32
CA LEU A 94 -16.93 -2.57 12.13
C LEU A 94 -17.46 -1.64 11.05
N ASN A 95 -18.77 -1.52 10.88
CA ASN A 95 -19.39 -0.55 9.97
C ASN A 95 -19.09 0.89 10.37
N GLU A 96 -19.18 1.23 11.66
CA GLU A 96 -18.81 2.55 12.17
C GLU A 96 -17.31 2.81 11.93
N PHE A 97 -16.46 1.81 12.14
CA PHE A 97 -15.03 1.90 11.88
C PHE A 97 -14.70 2.01 10.38
N TRP A 98 -15.45 1.32 9.53
CA TRP A 98 -15.31 1.38 8.08
C TRP A 98 -15.54 2.79 7.55
N SER A 99 -16.51 3.51 8.14
CA SER A 99 -16.76 4.92 7.83
C SER A 99 -15.56 5.83 8.17
N VAL A 100 -14.78 5.47 9.19
CA VAL A 100 -13.56 6.17 9.63
C VAL A 100 -12.40 5.89 8.66
N ILE A 101 -12.28 4.67 8.12
CA ILE A 101 -11.25 4.32 7.14
C ILE A 101 -11.52 4.93 5.76
N PHE A 102 -12.75 4.82 5.25
CA PHE A 102 -13.07 5.11 3.85
C PHE A 102 -13.62 6.52 3.58
N LEU A 103 -13.99 7.32 4.59
CA LEU A 103 -14.33 8.75 4.55
C LEU A 103 -15.32 9.25 3.45
N HIS A 104 -15.84 8.40 2.57
CA HIS A 104 -16.79 8.79 1.54
C HIS A 104 -18.22 8.62 2.07
N ASP A 105 -18.89 9.76 2.23
CA ASP A 105 -20.34 9.96 2.28
C ASP A 105 -21.18 8.96 3.07
N ARG A 106 -20.76 8.46 4.23
CA ARG A 106 -21.58 7.54 5.06
C ARG A 106 -22.30 6.46 4.23
N VAL A 107 -21.74 6.05 3.09
CA VAL A 107 -22.36 5.04 2.24
C VAL A 107 -21.97 3.74 2.91
N LEU A 108 -22.93 3.15 3.61
CA LEU A 108 -22.78 1.86 4.27
C LEU A 108 -22.06 0.86 3.34
N PRO A 109 -21.22 -0.03 3.89
CA PRO A 109 -20.79 -1.20 3.13
C PRO A 109 -22.05 -1.88 2.61
N GLY A 110 -22.12 -2.04 1.29
CA GLY A 110 -23.37 -2.38 0.61
C GLY A 110 -23.19 -3.33 -0.56
N GLY A 111 -21.95 -3.57 -0.98
CA GLY A 111 -21.63 -4.63 -1.92
C GLY A 111 -21.31 -5.93 -1.19
N GLU A 112 -21.57 -7.07 -1.83
CA GLU A 112 -21.25 -8.41 -1.30
C GLU A 112 -19.76 -8.54 -0.91
N ASN A 113 -18.87 -7.87 -1.65
CA ASN A 113 -17.43 -7.84 -1.37
C ASN A 113 -17.06 -7.11 -0.08
N ASP A 114 -17.76 -6.00 0.23
CA ASP A 114 -17.51 -5.25 1.47
C ASP A 114 -17.90 -6.11 2.67
N GLN A 115 -19.05 -6.81 2.60
CA GLN A 115 -19.52 -7.68 3.68
C GLN A 115 -18.58 -8.87 3.90
N LEU A 116 -18.15 -9.54 2.82
CA LEU A 116 -17.21 -10.67 2.90
C LEU A 116 -15.89 -10.26 3.59
N TRP A 117 -15.41 -9.05 3.31
CA TRP A 117 -14.21 -8.52 3.95
C TRP A 117 -14.41 -8.27 5.44
N LEU A 118 -15.53 -7.66 5.83
CA LEU A 118 -15.87 -7.42 7.23
C LEU A 118 -16.02 -8.74 8.01
N ASP A 119 -16.68 -9.73 7.41
CA ASP A 119 -16.83 -11.07 8.00
C ASP A 119 -15.47 -11.75 8.20
N THR A 120 -14.57 -11.62 7.21
CA THR A 120 -13.20 -12.14 7.30
C THR A 120 -12.41 -11.44 8.40
N MET A 121 -12.53 -10.12 8.52
CA MET A 121 -11.90 -9.34 9.59
C MET A 121 -12.43 -9.74 10.97
N ALA A 122 -13.75 -9.87 11.11
CA ALA A 122 -14.40 -10.28 12.36
C ALA A 122 -14.01 -11.70 12.81
N SER A 123 -13.62 -12.57 11.87
CA SER A 123 -13.20 -13.94 12.15
C SER A 123 -11.83 -14.05 12.84
N GLU A 124 -11.00 -13.01 12.78
CA GLU A 124 -9.63 -13.03 13.31
C GLU A 124 -9.32 -11.77 14.13
N PRO A 125 -9.21 -11.87 15.47
CA PRO A 125 -8.84 -10.74 16.32
C PRO A 125 -7.52 -10.06 15.94
N ALA A 126 -6.53 -10.82 15.47
CA ALA A 126 -5.27 -10.24 15.02
C ALA A 126 -5.48 -9.30 13.81
N PHE A 127 -6.46 -9.60 12.96
CA PHE A 127 -6.79 -8.81 11.78
C PHE A 127 -7.49 -7.51 12.16
N VAL A 128 -8.40 -7.55 13.13
CA VAL A 128 -9.00 -6.34 13.71
C VAL A 128 -7.89 -5.43 14.26
N GLU A 129 -7.00 -5.95 15.11
CA GLU A 129 -5.93 -5.16 15.70
C GLU A 129 -4.94 -4.61 14.65
N ALA A 130 -4.61 -5.39 13.61
CA ALA A 130 -3.77 -4.93 12.50
C ALA A 130 -4.44 -3.79 11.71
N THR A 131 -5.74 -3.92 11.43
CA THR A 131 -6.52 -2.89 10.73
C THR A 131 -6.63 -1.63 11.57
N MET A 132 -6.85 -1.77 12.89
CA MET A 132 -6.84 -0.64 13.82
C MET A 132 -5.48 0.06 13.84
N ALA A 133 -4.39 -0.69 13.84
CA ALA A 133 -3.04 -0.13 13.81
C ALA A 133 -2.82 0.71 12.54
N ALA A 134 -3.15 0.17 11.37
CA ALA A 134 -3.05 0.86 10.09
C ALA A 134 -3.96 2.10 10.04
N ALA A 135 -5.22 1.97 10.44
CA ALA A 135 -6.20 3.05 10.41
C ALA A 135 -5.84 4.20 11.37
N VAL A 136 -5.41 3.92 12.59
CA VAL A 136 -5.03 4.95 13.56
C VAL A 136 -3.75 5.67 13.12
N ARG A 137 -2.82 4.95 12.50
CA ARG A 137 -1.60 5.51 11.92
C ARG A 137 -1.92 6.45 10.77
N TYR A 138 -2.82 6.02 9.89
CA TYR A 138 -3.35 6.82 8.80
C TYR A 138 -4.13 8.04 9.28
N TRP A 139 -4.82 7.92 10.42
CA TRP A 139 -5.74 8.94 10.92
C TRP A 139 -5.06 10.24 11.34
N SER A 140 -3.85 10.23 11.87
CA SER A 140 -3.12 11.46 12.21
C SER A 140 -1.63 11.17 12.47
N PRO A 141 -0.72 12.08 12.08
CA PRO A 141 0.71 11.96 12.38
C PRO A 141 1.06 12.32 13.84
N ASP A 142 0.09 12.73 14.66
CA ASP A 142 0.29 13.12 16.06
C ASP A 142 0.88 11.99 16.90
N LEU A 143 1.71 12.36 17.87
CA LEU A 143 2.37 11.40 18.77
C LEU A 143 1.38 10.48 19.48
N ALA A 144 0.22 11.00 19.92
CA ALA A 144 -0.80 10.20 20.58
C ALA A 144 -1.40 9.13 19.64
N CYS A 145 -1.62 9.46 18.37
CA CYS A 145 -2.08 8.51 17.36
C CYS A 145 -0.99 7.48 17.02
N LYS A 146 0.26 7.93 16.87
CA LYS A 146 1.42 7.03 16.68
C LYS A 146 1.54 5.99 17.80
N LEU A 147 1.53 6.42 19.06
CA LEU A 147 1.59 5.53 20.23
C LEU A 147 0.41 4.55 20.28
N ARG A 148 -0.81 5.02 19.96
CA ARG A 148 -1.99 4.15 19.93
C ARG A 148 -1.92 3.12 18.80
N SER A 149 -1.46 3.53 17.63
CA SER A 149 -1.23 2.62 16.51
C SER A 149 -0.17 1.56 16.87
N GLU A 150 0.93 1.95 17.52
CA GLU A 150 1.95 1.02 18.01
C GLU A 150 1.38 0.01 19.02
N MET A 151 0.48 0.44 19.92
CA MET A 151 -0.20 -0.46 20.85
C MET A 151 -1.06 -1.51 20.12
N HIS A 152 -1.85 -1.10 19.13
CA HIS A 152 -2.65 -2.02 18.31
C HIS A 152 -1.76 -2.98 17.50
N LEU A 153 -0.70 -2.47 16.89
CA LEU A 153 0.27 -3.29 16.17
C LEU A 153 0.93 -4.32 17.09
N HIS A 154 1.29 -3.93 18.32
CA HIS A 154 1.85 -4.84 19.31
C HIS A 154 0.88 -5.97 19.67
N LYS A 155 -0.40 -5.66 19.86
CA LYS A 155 -1.44 -6.68 20.10
C LYS A 155 -1.60 -7.63 18.91
N ALA A 156 -1.70 -7.09 17.70
CA ALA A 156 -1.79 -7.88 16.47
C ALA A 156 -0.60 -8.84 16.33
N THR A 157 0.63 -8.34 16.53
CA THR A 157 1.84 -9.15 16.55
C THR A 157 1.77 -10.27 17.60
N ALA A 158 1.36 -9.96 18.83
CA ALA A 158 1.27 -10.95 19.89
C ALA A 158 0.27 -12.07 19.55
N MET A 159 -0.88 -11.71 18.96
CA MET A 159 -1.89 -12.66 18.51
C MET A 159 -1.37 -13.53 17.35
N VAL A 160 -0.69 -12.93 16.36
CA VAL A 160 -0.05 -13.66 15.26
C VAL A 160 0.99 -14.66 15.77
N ILE A 161 1.86 -14.25 16.70
CA ILE A 161 2.85 -15.15 17.32
C ILE A 161 2.18 -16.31 18.05
N SER A 162 1.08 -16.04 18.75
CA SER A 162 0.30 -17.09 19.42
C SER A 162 -0.27 -18.09 18.42
N ARG A 163 -0.91 -17.61 17.34
CA ARG A 163 -1.48 -18.45 16.26
C ARG A 163 -0.42 -19.32 15.58
N VAL A 164 0.74 -18.74 15.29
CA VAL A 164 1.92 -19.45 14.77
C VAL A 164 2.36 -20.56 15.73
N SER A 165 2.43 -20.26 17.02
CA SER A 165 2.84 -21.23 18.04
C SER A 165 1.84 -22.38 18.19
N SER A 166 0.57 -22.12 17.87
CA SER A 166 -0.52 -23.09 17.86
C SER A 166 -0.72 -23.80 16.52
N ASP A 167 0.13 -23.53 15.52
CA ASP A 167 0.04 -24.10 14.16
C ASP A 167 -1.33 -23.86 13.48
N ASP A 168 -1.92 -22.70 13.77
CA ASP A 168 -3.26 -22.29 13.32
C ASP A 168 -3.18 -21.01 12.46
N THR A 169 -2.38 -21.09 11.39
CA THR A 169 -2.02 -19.95 10.53
C THR A 169 -2.67 -19.99 9.15
N TYR A 170 -3.66 -20.85 8.94
CA TYR A 170 -4.18 -21.17 7.61
C TYR A 170 -5.49 -20.47 7.27
N SER A 171 -6.11 -19.73 8.19
CA SER A 171 -7.36 -19.00 7.92
C SER A 171 -7.14 -17.77 7.03
N ASP A 172 -8.16 -17.37 6.28
CA ASP A 172 -8.14 -16.13 5.48
C ASP A 172 -8.03 -14.88 6.38
N GLY A 173 -8.60 -14.94 7.59
CA GLY A 173 -8.45 -13.88 8.59
C GLY A 173 -7.00 -13.71 9.06
N PHE A 174 -6.28 -14.82 9.35
CA PHE A 174 -4.86 -14.76 9.70
C PHE A 174 -4.03 -14.19 8.55
N PHE A 175 -4.30 -14.64 7.32
CA PHE A 175 -3.67 -14.11 6.12
C PHE A 175 -3.91 -12.60 5.97
N GLY A 176 -5.16 -12.15 6.12
CA GLY A 176 -5.53 -10.74 6.07
C GLY A 176 -4.86 -9.89 7.15
N ALA A 177 -4.67 -10.45 8.36
CA ALA A 177 -3.93 -9.79 9.43
C ALA A 177 -2.49 -9.49 9.03
N VAL A 178 -1.76 -10.49 8.54
CA VAL A 178 -0.35 -10.32 8.14
C VAL A 178 -0.23 -9.36 6.95
N LEU A 179 -1.13 -9.45 5.97
CA LEU A 179 -1.17 -8.55 4.82
C LEU A 179 -1.37 -7.09 5.27
N THR A 180 -2.29 -6.87 6.20
CA THR A 180 -2.59 -5.53 6.74
C THR A 180 -1.43 -4.98 7.57
N MET A 181 -0.72 -5.84 8.31
CA MET A 181 0.51 -5.44 9.01
C MET A 181 1.59 -4.98 8.02
N ALA A 182 1.80 -5.73 6.93
CA ALA A 182 2.74 -5.33 5.88
C ALA A 182 2.36 -3.96 5.29
N LEU A 183 1.10 -3.79 4.89
CA LEU A 183 0.58 -2.53 4.35
C LEU A 183 0.81 -1.38 5.35
N GLY A 184 0.49 -1.59 6.63
CA GLY A 184 0.68 -0.61 7.70
C GLY A 184 2.14 -0.20 7.94
N GLU A 185 3.11 -1.09 7.75
CA GLU A 185 4.54 -0.75 7.80
C GLU A 185 4.99 0.03 6.57
N ARG A 186 4.43 -0.27 5.40
CA ARG A 186 4.72 0.49 4.18
C ARG A 186 4.24 1.94 4.27
N MET A 187 3.08 2.16 4.87
CA MET A 187 2.52 3.51 5.11
C MET A 187 3.45 4.44 5.89
N VAL A 188 4.31 3.90 6.75
CA VAL A 188 5.31 4.67 7.52
C VAL A 188 6.73 4.42 7.04
N ARG A 189 6.89 3.87 5.84
CA ARG A 189 8.18 3.65 5.18
C ARG A 189 9.15 2.84 6.05
N ASN A 190 8.63 1.87 6.78
CA ASN A 190 9.45 0.95 7.56
C ASN A 190 9.78 -0.29 6.72
N ASP A 191 10.63 -0.09 5.71
CA ASP A 191 10.92 -1.12 4.69
C ASP A 191 11.45 -2.42 5.30
N ALA A 192 12.20 -2.34 6.40
CA ALA A 192 12.70 -3.50 7.11
C ALA A 192 11.58 -4.33 7.75
N ALA A 193 10.56 -3.68 8.31
CA ALA A 193 9.40 -4.37 8.87
C ALA A 193 8.45 -4.87 7.79
N TRP A 194 8.24 -4.07 6.75
CA TRP A 194 7.50 -4.48 5.56
C TRP A 194 8.08 -5.78 4.98
N GLU A 195 9.39 -5.84 4.72
CA GLU A 195 10.08 -7.03 4.22
C GLU A 195 9.84 -8.25 5.14
N ILE A 196 9.86 -8.06 6.46
CA ILE A 196 9.60 -9.15 7.41
C ILE A 196 8.17 -9.66 7.28
N HIS A 197 7.16 -8.79 7.22
CA HIS A 197 5.78 -9.21 7.04
C HIS A 197 5.53 -9.85 5.67
N MET A 198 6.18 -9.36 4.60
CA MET A 198 6.13 -9.99 3.28
C MET A 198 6.72 -11.41 3.30
N ASN A 199 7.85 -11.62 3.99
CA ASN A 199 8.39 -12.97 4.19
C ASN A 199 7.44 -13.84 5.02
N GLY A 200 6.78 -13.28 6.03
CA GLY A 200 5.74 -13.97 6.80
C GLY A 200 4.53 -14.38 5.95
N LEU A 201 4.10 -13.53 5.00
CA LEU A 201 3.06 -13.88 4.02
C LEU A 201 3.49 -15.06 3.13
N VAL A 202 4.70 -15.02 2.58
CA VAL A 202 5.27 -16.12 1.78
C VAL A 202 5.21 -17.44 2.55
N GLN A 203 5.61 -17.42 3.83
CA GLN A 203 5.56 -18.60 4.69
C GLN A 203 4.13 -19.07 4.97
N THR A 204 3.20 -18.13 5.15
CA THR A 204 1.77 -18.41 5.38
C THR A 204 1.16 -19.11 4.16
N ILE A 205 1.45 -18.63 2.95
CA ILE A 205 0.97 -19.23 1.71
C ILE A 205 1.55 -20.65 1.55
N LYS A 206 2.86 -20.84 1.78
CA LYS A 206 3.49 -22.17 1.73
C LYS A 206 2.86 -23.15 2.73
N ALA A 207 2.59 -22.70 3.96
CA ALA A 207 1.94 -23.51 4.98
C ALA A 207 0.51 -23.91 4.57
N ARG A 208 -0.25 -23.00 3.94
CA ARG A 208 -1.57 -23.31 3.39
C ARG A 208 -1.50 -24.32 2.24
N GLN A 209 -0.60 -24.12 1.29
CA GLN A 209 -0.38 -25.04 0.17
C GLN A 209 0.00 -26.45 0.66
N ALA A 210 0.88 -26.56 1.66
CA ALA A 210 1.26 -27.84 2.27
C ALA A 210 0.08 -28.59 2.92
N ARG A 211 -0.98 -27.87 3.28
CA ARG A 211 -2.23 -28.43 3.83
C ARG A 211 -3.32 -28.65 2.76
N GLY A 212 -2.99 -28.50 1.48
CA GLY A 212 -3.95 -28.61 0.39
C GLY A 212 -4.87 -27.39 0.22
N MET A 213 -4.62 -26.29 0.93
CA MET A 213 -5.37 -25.04 0.81
C MET A 213 -4.69 -24.11 -0.19
N ALA A 214 -4.73 -24.47 -1.47
CA ALA A 214 -4.08 -23.72 -2.54
C ALA A 214 -4.82 -22.44 -2.95
N SER A 215 -6.09 -22.29 -2.58
CA SER A 215 -6.86 -21.07 -2.88
C SER A 215 -6.38 -19.88 -2.04
N LEU A 216 -6.28 -18.73 -2.70
CA LEU A 216 -6.02 -17.44 -2.08
C LEU A 216 -7.29 -16.59 -2.12
N PRO A 217 -7.45 -15.65 -1.16
CA PRO A 217 -8.52 -14.66 -1.26
C PRO A 217 -8.42 -13.86 -2.57
N ALA A 218 -9.51 -13.74 -3.32
CA ALA A 218 -9.52 -13.04 -4.61
C ALA A 218 -8.99 -11.59 -4.50
N LEU A 219 -9.41 -10.88 -3.44
CA LEU A 219 -8.95 -9.52 -3.18
C LEU A 219 -7.44 -9.40 -3.05
N PHE A 220 -6.75 -10.43 -2.54
CA PHE A 220 -5.29 -10.42 -2.46
C PHE A 220 -4.66 -10.50 -3.85
N THR A 221 -5.15 -11.41 -4.70
CA THR A 221 -4.69 -11.54 -6.09
C THR A 221 -4.93 -10.24 -6.87
N ASP A 222 -6.11 -9.66 -6.73
CA ASP A 222 -6.47 -8.40 -7.38
C ASP A 222 -5.60 -7.22 -6.89
N LEU A 223 -5.36 -7.15 -5.58
CA LEU A 223 -4.48 -6.15 -4.98
C LEU A 223 -3.03 -6.32 -5.46
N MET A 224 -2.51 -7.55 -5.51
CA MET A 224 -1.19 -7.84 -6.06
C MET A 224 -1.06 -7.37 -7.51
N ILE A 225 -2.07 -7.66 -8.36
CA ILE A 225 -2.11 -7.25 -9.76
C ILE A 225 -2.10 -5.71 -9.87
N LEU A 226 -2.93 -5.01 -9.11
CA LEU A 226 -2.94 -3.54 -9.06
C LEU A 226 -1.61 -2.97 -8.56
N ASP A 227 -0.94 -3.67 -7.65
CA ASP A 227 0.24 -3.15 -7.00
C ASP A 227 1.52 -3.36 -7.81
N THR A 228 1.52 -4.26 -8.81
CA THR A 228 2.64 -4.42 -9.75
C THR A 228 3.07 -3.11 -10.40
N VAL A 229 2.13 -2.23 -10.78
CA VAL A 229 2.47 -0.95 -11.40
C VAL A 229 2.96 0.08 -10.37
N ASN A 230 2.65 -0.09 -9.08
CA ASN A 230 3.23 0.74 -8.03
C ASN A 230 4.69 0.40 -7.78
N ASP A 231 5.11 -0.84 -8.05
CA ASP A 231 6.52 -1.23 -8.06
C ASP A 231 7.32 -0.48 -9.14
N VAL A 232 6.70 -0.20 -10.29
CA VAL A 232 7.33 0.56 -11.37
C VAL A 232 7.80 1.93 -10.87
N ILE A 233 7.01 2.60 -10.03
CA ILE A 233 7.37 3.90 -9.43
C ILE A 233 8.10 3.77 -8.08
N GLY A 234 8.60 2.59 -7.72
CA GLY A 234 9.38 2.35 -6.50
C GLY A 234 8.55 2.33 -5.21
N PHE A 235 7.22 2.24 -5.31
CA PHE A 235 6.32 2.26 -4.15
C PHE A 235 5.38 1.04 -4.08
N PRO A 236 5.88 -0.22 -4.11
CA PRO A 236 5.00 -1.36 -3.88
C PRO A 236 4.41 -1.33 -2.47
N ARG A 237 3.10 -1.58 -2.33
CA ARG A 237 2.37 -1.70 -1.06
C ARG A 237 2.37 -3.13 -0.55
N VAL A 238 2.07 -4.07 -1.43
CA VAL A 238 1.98 -5.51 -1.17
C VAL A 238 2.67 -6.36 -2.24
N TYR A 239 3.04 -5.78 -3.39
CA TYR A 239 3.82 -6.46 -4.40
C TYR A 239 5.20 -6.83 -3.85
N HIS A 240 5.62 -8.07 -4.08
CA HIS A 240 6.93 -8.54 -3.69
C HIS A 240 7.40 -9.68 -4.61
N PRO A 241 8.65 -9.67 -5.13
CA PRO A 241 9.15 -10.69 -6.06
C PRO A 241 9.01 -12.14 -5.57
N LYS A 242 9.33 -12.42 -4.29
CA LYS A 242 9.13 -13.76 -3.67
C LYS A 242 7.68 -14.25 -3.70
N LEU A 243 6.69 -13.35 -3.71
CA LEU A 243 5.29 -13.75 -3.86
C LEU A 243 4.99 -14.11 -5.31
N VAL A 244 5.53 -13.37 -6.27
CA VAL A 244 5.38 -13.69 -7.70
C VAL A 244 5.98 -15.07 -7.99
N GLU A 245 7.19 -15.34 -7.51
CA GLU A 245 7.85 -16.66 -7.63
C GLU A 245 7.02 -17.78 -6.99
N LEU A 246 6.46 -17.55 -5.80
CA LEU A 246 5.63 -18.52 -5.12
C LEU A 246 4.30 -18.80 -5.84
N LEU A 247 3.81 -17.83 -6.61
CA LEU A 247 2.48 -17.84 -7.23
C LEU A 247 2.59 -18.01 -8.75
N GLU A 248 3.69 -18.59 -9.24
CA GLU A 248 3.96 -18.71 -10.68
C GLU A 248 2.80 -19.35 -11.45
N ASP A 249 2.24 -20.44 -10.91
CA ASP A 249 1.14 -21.21 -11.49
C ASP A 249 -0.25 -20.76 -10.98
N HIS A 250 -0.33 -19.75 -10.13
CA HIS A 250 -1.60 -19.33 -9.54
C HIS A 250 -2.42 -18.46 -10.51
N ALA A 251 -3.74 -18.68 -10.54
CA ALA A 251 -4.68 -17.94 -11.39
C ALA A 251 -4.20 -17.85 -12.85
N ASP A 252 -3.89 -19.00 -13.45
CA ASP A 252 -3.40 -19.14 -14.83
C ASP A 252 -2.13 -18.31 -15.12
N GLY A 253 -1.31 -18.06 -14.10
CA GLY A 253 -0.05 -17.30 -14.21
C GLY A 253 -0.25 -15.81 -14.45
N ILE A 254 -1.44 -15.26 -14.16
CA ILE A 254 -1.76 -13.85 -14.44
C ILE A 254 -0.90 -12.88 -13.60
N ILE A 255 -0.58 -13.24 -12.36
CA ILE A 255 0.31 -12.45 -11.48
C ILE A 255 1.71 -12.38 -12.10
N THR A 256 2.24 -13.52 -12.54
CA THR A 256 3.54 -13.61 -13.21
C THR A 256 3.56 -12.80 -14.49
N THR A 257 2.49 -12.90 -15.29
CA THR A 257 2.38 -12.21 -16.58
C THR A 257 2.31 -10.69 -16.41
N THR A 258 1.49 -10.20 -15.48
CA THR A 258 1.39 -8.77 -15.15
C THR A 258 2.67 -8.23 -14.52
N SER A 259 3.31 -8.99 -13.63
CA SER A 259 4.63 -8.66 -13.06
C SER A 259 5.71 -8.57 -14.14
N ALA A 260 5.72 -9.49 -15.10
CA ALA A 260 6.67 -9.50 -16.21
C ALA A 260 6.46 -8.32 -17.18
N LEU A 261 5.22 -7.81 -17.30
CA LEU A 261 4.94 -6.57 -18.01
C LEU A 261 5.52 -5.36 -17.25
N ALA A 262 5.21 -5.23 -15.96
CA ALA A 262 5.72 -4.15 -15.11
C ALA A 262 7.25 -4.09 -15.10
N TYR A 263 7.92 -5.24 -14.99
CA TYR A 263 9.38 -5.33 -15.08
C TYR A 263 9.93 -4.79 -16.42
N ARG A 264 9.25 -5.04 -17.53
CA ARG A 264 9.66 -4.49 -18.84
C ARG A 264 9.51 -2.98 -18.90
N VAL A 265 8.48 -2.42 -18.27
CA VAL A 265 8.34 -0.95 -18.15
C VAL A 265 9.48 -0.36 -17.32
N VAL A 266 9.87 -1.01 -16.21
CA VAL A 266 11.05 -0.60 -15.43
C VAL A 266 12.32 -0.66 -16.29
N LEU A 267 12.52 -1.74 -17.06
CA LEU A 267 13.66 -1.89 -17.97
C LEU A 267 13.67 -0.78 -19.03
N LEU A 268 12.54 -0.54 -19.69
CA LEU A 268 12.38 0.52 -20.70
C LEU A 268 12.80 1.87 -20.12
N ARG A 269 12.29 2.22 -18.94
CA ARG A 269 12.61 3.48 -18.26
C ARG A 269 14.10 3.59 -17.93
N GLY A 270 14.73 2.51 -17.46
CA GLY A 270 16.17 2.47 -17.24
C GLY A 270 16.98 2.69 -18.53
N MET A 271 16.56 2.09 -19.64
CA MET A 271 17.21 2.27 -20.95
C MET A 271 17.04 3.70 -21.47
N VAL A 272 15.83 4.28 -21.38
CA VAL A 272 15.56 5.67 -21.78
C VAL A 272 16.38 6.65 -20.93
N HIS A 273 16.47 6.41 -19.61
CA HIS A 273 17.28 7.24 -18.72
C HIS A 273 18.77 7.22 -19.12
N LEU A 274 19.34 6.04 -19.36
CA LEU A 274 20.72 5.90 -19.81
C LEU A 274 20.96 6.56 -21.17
N HIS A 275 20.01 6.42 -22.10
CA HIS A 275 20.09 7.06 -23.41
C HIS A 275 20.11 8.60 -23.30
N ARG A 276 19.26 9.17 -22.44
CA ARG A 276 19.24 10.63 -22.16
C ARG A 276 20.57 11.11 -21.57
N GLN A 277 21.22 10.30 -20.71
CA GLN A 277 22.52 10.64 -20.11
C GLN A 277 23.70 10.52 -21.09
N ASN A 278 23.70 9.49 -21.94
CA ASN A 278 24.84 9.15 -22.80
C ASN A 278 24.82 9.83 -24.17
N GLY A 279 23.69 10.45 -24.54
CA GLY A 279 23.47 11.03 -25.86
C GLY A 279 23.07 9.99 -26.92
N TYR A 280 22.81 10.46 -28.14
CA TYR A 280 22.23 9.62 -29.20
C TYR A 280 23.16 8.49 -29.66
N ARG A 281 22.67 7.25 -29.55
CA ARG A 281 23.28 6.04 -30.11
C ARG A 281 22.21 5.17 -30.77
N ARG A 282 22.41 4.82 -32.04
CA ARG A 282 21.37 4.17 -32.88
C ARG A 282 20.99 2.78 -32.34
N ASP A 283 21.97 2.00 -31.93
CA ASP A 283 21.81 0.67 -31.33
C ASP A 283 20.98 0.73 -30.04
N GLU A 284 21.18 1.76 -29.22
CA GLU A 284 20.36 1.98 -28.01
C GLU A 284 18.91 2.33 -28.36
N VAL A 285 18.69 3.18 -29.37
CA VAL A 285 17.34 3.56 -29.84
C VAL A 285 16.58 2.35 -30.38
N GLU A 286 17.23 1.50 -31.17
CA GLU A 286 16.64 0.27 -31.70
C GLU A 286 16.26 -0.70 -30.56
N ALA A 287 17.13 -0.87 -29.56
CA ALA A 287 16.85 -1.71 -28.40
C ALA A 287 15.69 -1.16 -27.53
N ILE A 288 15.61 0.17 -27.34
CA ILE A 288 14.51 0.82 -26.63
C ILE A 288 13.19 0.60 -27.38
N ALA A 289 13.21 0.80 -28.70
CA ALA A 289 12.04 0.61 -29.55
C ALA A 289 11.55 -0.85 -29.52
N GLU A 290 12.45 -1.83 -29.55
CA GLU A 290 12.13 -3.25 -29.43
C GLU A 290 11.43 -3.55 -28.09
N VAL A 291 11.98 -3.08 -26.97
CA VAL A 291 11.34 -3.27 -25.65
C VAL A 291 9.97 -2.61 -25.59
N SER A 292 9.84 -1.40 -26.14
CA SER A 292 8.56 -0.69 -26.22
C SER A 292 7.54 -1.47 -27.06
N GLU A 293 7.95 -2.04 -28.20
CA GLU A 293 7.07 -2.85 -29.04
C GLU A 293 6.60 -4.11 -28.32
N ILE A 294 7.50 -4.80 -27.61
CA ILE A 294 7.15 -5.98 -26.79
C ILE A 294 6.13 -5.61 -25.71
N ILE A 295 6.28 -4.44 -25.07
CA ILE A 295 5.31 -3.94 -24.08
C ILE A 295 3.95 -3.75 -24.76
N GLN A 296 3.89 -3.05 -25.90
CA GLN A 296 2.63 -2.82 -26.63
C GLN A 296 1.96 -4.14 -27.03
N GLN A 297 2.70 -5.09 -27.61
CA GLN A 297 2.16 -6.40 -27.99
C GLN A 297 1.59 -7.16 -26.80
N ARG A 298 2.29 -7.15 -25.64
CA ARG A 298 1.80 -7.80 -24.41
C ARG A 298 0.58 -7.11 -23.83
N THR A 299 0.50 -5.78 -23.92
CA THR A 299 -0.66 -5.03 -23.42
C THR A 299 -1.93 -5.41 -24.17
N LEU A 300 -1.86 -5.57 -25.50
CA LEU A 300 -3.00 -5.98 -26.31
C LEU A 300 -3.58 -7.35 -25.88
N VAL A 301 -2.71 -8.30 -25.51
CA VAL A 301 -3.14 -9.62 -25.03
C VAL A 301 -3.83 -9.50 -23.66
N LEU A 302 -3.27 -8.73 -22.74
CA LEU A 302 -3.82 -8.57 -21.39
C LEU A 302 -5.06 -7.67 -21.32
N GLU A 303 -5.23 -6.77 -22.28
CA GLU A 303 -6.45 -5.94 -22.41
C GLU A 303 -7.69 -6.78 -22.72
N ALA A 304 -7.54 -7.94 -23.39
CA ALA A 304 -8.63 -8.88 -23.65
C ALA A 304 -9.04 -9.72 -22.42
N HIS A 305 -8.35 -9.56 -21.28
CA HIS A 305 -8.61 -10.33 -20.08
C HIS A 305 -9.92 -9.92 -19.39
N SER A 306 -10.66 -10.89 -18.84
CA SER A 306 -11.97 -10.65 -18.21
C SER A 306 -11.88 -9.90 -16.88
N ASN A 307 -10.79 -10.09 -16.13
CA ASN A 307 -10.55 -9.40 -14.84
C ASN A 307 -10.27 -7.89 -15.06
N PRO A 308 -11.08 -6.97 -14.49
CA PRO A 308 -10.90 -5.52 -14.65
C PRO A 308 -9.62 -4.98 -13.98
N TYR A 309 -9.11 -5.63 -12.92
CA TYR A 309 -7.83 -5.26 -12.30
C TYR A 309 -6.65 -5.48 -13.25
N VAL A 310 -6.68 -6.56 -14.04
CA VAL A 310 -5.68 -6.83 -15.08
C VAL A 310 -5.72 -5.75 -16.16
N ARG A 311 -6.91 -5.39 -16.65
CA ARG A 311 -7.06 -4.35 -17.68
C ARG A 311 -6.60 -2.99 -17.17
N CYS A 312 -6.97 -2.63 -15.95
CA CYS A 312 -6.52 -1.40 -15.28
C CYS A 312 -4.99 -1.34 -15.17
N THR A 313 -4.36 -2.40 -14.64
CA THR A 313 -2.89 -2.49 -14.53
C THR A 313 -2.21 -2.44 -15.90
N THR A 314 -2.80 -3.10 -16.89
CA THR A 314 -2.26 -3.14 -18.26
C THR A 314 -2.28 -1.75 -18.90
N LYS A 315 -3.40 -1.04 -18.82
CA LYS A 315 -3.52 0.34 -19.35
C LYS A 315 -2.57 1.30 -18.66
N ALA A 316 -2.38 1.19 -17.34
CA ALA A 316 -1.41 2.00 -16.62
C ALA A 316 0.04 1.72 -17.03
N ASN A 317 0.42 0.44 -17.24
CA ASN A 317 1.73 0.09 -17.78
C ASN A 317 1.94 0.61 -19.21
N ARG A 318 0.90 0.53 -20.05
CA ARG A 318 0.92 1.06 -21.40
C ARG A 318 1.09 2.58 -21.41
N LEU A 319 0.38 3.31 -20.54
CA LEU A 319 0.58 4.75 -20.34
C LEU A 319 1.99 5.08 -19.91
N LEU A 320 2.53 4.40 -18.89
CA LEU A 320 3.90 4.61 -18.45
C LEU A 320 4.91 4.38 -19.57
N SER A 321 4.71 3.34 -20.39
CA SER A 321 5.54 3.07 -21.55
C SER A 321 5.45 4.21 -22.58
N THR A 322 4.25 4.66 -22.94
CA THR A 322 4.03 5.72 -23.93
C THR A 322 4.54 7.09 -23.46
N LEU A 323 4.44 7.38 -22.16
CA LEU A 323 5.02 8.58 -21.56
C LEU A 323 6.56 8.52 -21.49
N SER A 324 7.13 7.32 -21.45
CA SER A 324 8.59 7.13 -21.40
C SER A 324 9.22 7.12 -22.80
N TRP A 325 8.52 6.57 -23.79
CA TRP A 325 9.00 6.41 -25.16
C TRP A 325 7.85 6.34 -26.18
N PRO A 326 7.96 6.97 -27.38
CA PRO A 326 9.09 7.76 -27.88
C PRO A 326 9.31 9.09 -27.14
N LEU A 327 10.45 9.76 -27.37
CA LEU A 327 10.76 11.05 -26.73
C LEU A 327 9.74 12.14 -27.06
N GLU A 328 9.19 12.12 -28.28
CA GLU A 328 8.05 12.93 -28.67
C GLU A 328 6.77 12.18 -28.32
N VAL A 329 6.17 12.54 -27.20
CA VAL A 329 4.95 11.91 -26.71
C VAL A 329 3.76 12.31 -27.57
N ASP A 330 3.00 11.32 -28.07
CA ASP A 330 1.68 11.56 -28.66
C ASP A 330 0.66 11.84 -27.55
N GLU A 331 0.42 13.13 -27.29
CA GLU A 331 -0.52 13.58 -26.27
C GLU A 331 -1.96 13.12 -26.53
N SER A 332 -2.36 12.99 -27.80
CA SER A 332 -3.71 12.53 -28.16
C SER A 332 -3.88 11.06 -27.83
N ALA A 333 -2.88 10.22 -28.12
CA ALA A 333 -2.89 8.81 -27.76
C ALA A 333 -2.87 8.62 -26.23
N CYS A 334 -2.07 9.43 -25.51
CA CYS A 334 -2.04 9.41 -24.05
C CYS A 334 -3.39 9.79 -23.44
N ALA A 335 -4.03 10.84 -23.96
CA ALA A 335 -5.34 11.28 -23.47
C ALA A 335 -6.41 10.21 -23.69
N SER A 336 -6.46 9.58 -24.87
CA SER A 336 -7.38 8.47 -25.15
C SER A 336 -7.16 7.30 -24.20
N LEU A 337 -5.91 6.91 -23.96
CA LEU A 337 -5.60 5.80 -23.05
C LEU A 337 -5.88 6.14 -21.58
N ALA A 338 -5.78 7.42 -21.19
CA ALA A 338 -6.17 7.89 -19.87
C ALA A 338 -7.71 7.85 -19.67
N ASP A 339 -8.49 8.18 -20.71
CA ASP A 339 -9.95 8.04 -20.71
C ASP A 339 -10.36 6.57 -20.52
N GLU A 340 -9.69 5.67 -21.24
CA GLU A 340 -9.90 4.23 -21.10
C GLU A 340 -9.49 3.71 -19.71
N LEU A 341 -8.36 4.18 -19.16
CA LEU A 341 -7.93 3.81 -17.81
C LEU A 341 -8.97 4.25 -16.78
N LYS A 342 -9.48 5.48 -16.88
CA LYS A 342 -10.55 5.97 -16.01
C LYS A 342 -11.77 5.05 -16.06
N ALA A 343 -12.24 4.69 -17.26
CA ALA A 343 -13.40 3.82 -17.42
C ALA A 343 -13.21 2.45 -16.75
N GLU A 344 -12.01 1.85 -16.88
CA GLU A 344 -11.70 0.58 -16.18
C GLU A 344 -11.66 0.78 -14.66
N MET A 345 -11.06 1.86 -14.18
CA MET A 345 -11.00 2.17 -12.74
C MET A 345 -12.38 2.39 -12.13
N GLU A 346 -13.29 3.04 -12.85
CA GLU A 346 -14.69 3.22 -12.44
C GLU A 346 -15.47 1.90 -12.42
N SER A 347 -15.02 0.88 -13.17
CA SER A 347 -15.62 -0.46 -13.19
C SER A 347 -15.12 -1.40 -12.09
N LEU A 348 -14.11 -0.99 -11.30
CA LEU A 348 -13.55 -1.85 -10.25
C LEU A 348 -14.59 -2.14 -9.15
N PRO A 349 -14.74 -3.40 -8.73
CA PRO A 349 -15.78 -3.79 -7.77
C PRO A 349 -15.44 -3.38 -6.32
N GLY A 350 -14.18 -3.00 -6.05
CA GLY A 350 -13.71 -2.63 -4.72
C GLY A 350 -13.62 -1.11 -4.53
N ARG A 351 -13.95 -0.65 -3.32
CA ARG A 351 -13.69 0.73 -2.91
C ARG A 351 -12.24 0.88 -2.46
N SER A 352 -11.58 1.93 -2.95
CA SER A 352 -10.25 2.33 -2.50
C SER A 352 -10.37 3.33 -1.34
N CYS A 353 -9.48 3.23 -0.34
CA CYS A 353 -9.39 4.24 0.73
C CYS A 353 -8.49 5.40 0.28
N LEU A 354 -8.53 6.56 0.95
CA LEU A 354 -7.78 7.71 0.42
C LEU A 354 -6.25 7.53 0.41
N TYR A 355 -5.69 6.67 1.26
CA TYR A 355 -4.28 6.27 1.16
C TYR A 355 -4.03 5.53 -0.15
N MET A 356 -4.88 4.55 -0.47
CA MET A 356 -4.75 3.74 -1.68
C MET A 356 -4.95 4.57 -2.95
N ASP A 357 -5.84 5.56 -2.92
CA ASP A 357 -6.01 6.54 -4.01
C ASP A 357 -4.79 7.46 -4.13
N LEU A 358 -4.34 8.05 -3.02
CA LEU A 358 -3.18 8.96 -3.03
C LEU A 358 -1.92 8.28 -3.56
N THR A 359 -1.67 7.03 -3.16
CA THR A 359 -0.49 6.29 -3.56
C THR A 359 -0.73 5.37 -4.76
N SER A 360 -1.77 5.61 -5.58
CA SER A 360 -2.03 4.79 -6.77
C SER A 360 -1.28 5.33 -7.99
N CYS A 361 -0.32 4.56 -8.49
CA CYS A 361 0.34 4.86 -9.75
C CYS A 361 -0.66 4.99 -10.92
N GLN A 362 -1.74 4.22 -10.93
CA GLN A 362 -2.79 4.30 -11.96
C GLN A 362 -3.45 5.68 -11.98
N ILE A 363 -3.85 6.20 -10.81
CA ILE A 363 -4.47 7.53 -10.71
C ILE A 363 -3.48 8.61 -11.13
N ILE A 364 -2.23 8.49 -10.68
CA ILE A 364 -1.21 9.50 -10.95
C ILE A 364 -0.83 9.53 -12.44
N VAL A 365 -0.55 8.38 -13.05
CA VAL A 365 -0.20 8.32 -14.48
C VAL A 365 -1.39 8.74 -15.35
N GLY A 366 -2.62 8.38 -14.95
CA GLY A 366 -3.84 8.84 -15.61
C GLY A 366 -3.98 10.36 -15.56
N ALA A 367 -3.71 10.99 -14.41
CA ALA A 367 -3.71 12.45 -14.28
C ALA A 367 -2.66 13.10 -15.19
N ILE A 368 -1.43 12.57 -15.23
CA ILE A 368 -0.34 13.09 -16.06
C ILE A 368 -0.67 12.97 -17.55
N ALA A 369 -1.22 11.83 -17.98
CA ALA A 369 -1.50 11.55 -19.38
C ALA A 369 -2.77 12.23 -19.92
N SER A 370 -3.70 12.62 -19.04
CA SER A 370 -4.97 13.23 -19.46
C SER A 370 -4.77 14.64 -20.00
N ALA A 371 -5.45 14.95 -21.12
CA ALA A 371 -5.42 16.28 -21.72
C ALA A 371 -5.84 17.39 -20.74
N PRO A 372 -5.19 18.56 -20.74
CA PRO A 372 -5.56 19.71 -19.90
C PRO A 372 -7.04 20.09 -20.08
N GLY A 373 -7.75 20.29 -18.96
CA GLY A 373 -9.17 20.65 -18.96
C GLY A 373 -10.15 19.52 -19.32
N SER A 374 -9.68 18.30 -19.59
CA SER A 374 -10.55 17.17 -19.89
C SER A 374 -11.31 16.66 -18.66
N ALA A 375 -12.46 16.01 -18.90
CA ALA A 375 -13.25 15.39 -17.84
C ALA A 375 -12.51 14.24 -17.13
N SER A 376 -11.58 13.58 -17.82
CA SER A 376 -10.76 12.52 -17.23
C SER A 376 -9.66 13.09 -16.34
N ARG A 377 -8.98 14.16 -16.78
CA ARG A 377 -8.05 14.89 -15.92
C ARG A 377 -8.74 15.33 -14.64
N ALA A 378 -9.89 15.97 -14.76
CA ALA A 378 -10.67 16.44 -13.61
C ALA A 378 -11.02 15.30 -12.64
N TRP A 379 -11.34 14.11 -13.16
CA TRP A 379 -11.64 12.93 -12.34
C TRP A 379 -10.41 12.42 -11.56
N PHE A 380 -9.26 12.27 -12.23
CA PHE A 380 -8.03 11.82 -11.58
C PHE A 380 -7.52 12.85 -10.56
N ILE A 381 -7.54 14.13 -10.91
CA ILE A 381 -7.16 15.24 -10.01
C ILE A 381 -8.09 15.27 -8.80
N ASP A 382 -9.40 15.15 -8.97
CA ASP A 382 -10.33 15.15 -7.84
C ASP A 382 -10.10 13.95 -6.90
N LYS A 383 -9.80 12.76 -7.44
CA LYS A 383 -9.42 11.58 -6.65
C LYS A 383 -8.18 11.84 -5.78
N LEU A 384 -7.10 12.33 -6.38
CA LEU A 384 -5.87 12.67 -5.65
C LEU A 384 -6.11 13.78 -4.62
N SER A 385 -6.79 14.85 -5.03
CA SER A 385 -7.09 16.01 -4.18
C SER A 385 -7.97 15.63 -2.99
N ARG A 386 -8.92 14.71 -3.16
CA ARG A 386 -9.71 14.15 -2.04
C ARG A 386 -8.80 13.42 -1.05
N GLY A 387 -7.82 12.66 -1.53
CA GLY A 387 -6.80 12.04 -0.70
C GLY A 387 -5.96 13.04 0.08
N VAL A 388 -5.36 14.00 -0.63
CA VAL A 388 -4.54 15.06 -0.03
C VAL A 388 -5.33 15.85 1.01
N ARG A 389 -6.51 16.39 0.66
CA ARG A 389 -7.34 17.16 1.60
C ARG A 389 -7.77 16.32 2.80
N GLY A 390 -8.10 15.05 2.58
CA GLY A 390 -8.47 14.13 3.65
C GLY A 390 -7.32 13.90 4.64
N MET A 391 -6.10 13.75 4.15
CA MET A 391 -4.90 13.62 4.97
C MET A 391 -4.50 14.94 5.64
N GLN A 392 -4.57 16.07 4.95
CA GLN A 392 -4.26 17.39 5.52
C GLN A 392 -5.22 17.77 6.67
N ARG A 393 -6.53 17.50 6.51
CA ARG A 393 -7.53 17.69 7.59
C ARG A 393 -7.22 16.89 8.86
N ARG A 394 -6.34 15.90 8.75
CA ARG A 394 -5.87 15.01 9.81
C ARG A 394 -4.49 15.36 10.34
N GLY A 395 -3.90 16.47 9.90
CA GLY A 395 -2.60 16.96 10.36
C GLY A 395 -1.41 16.53 9.50
N TRP A 396 -1.63 15.82 8.38
CA TRP A 396 -0.59 15.52 7.41
C TRP A 396 -0.31 16.74 6.53
N ASN A 397 0.56 17.63 7.00
CA ASN A 397 0.87 18.89 6.30
C ASN A 397 1.58 18.67 4.94
N ASN A 398 2.31 17.57 4.80
CA ASN A 398 2.97 17.18 3.56
C ASN A 398 2.57 15.73 3.22
N ALA A 399 1.40 15.55 2.58
CA ALA A 399 0.93 14.21 2.21
C ALA A 399 1.76 13.60 1.05
N TYR A 400 2.42 14.45 0.26
CA TYR A 400 3.18 14.07 -0.94
C TYR A 400 4.57 13.48 -0.59
N GLU A 401 5.11 13.77 0.60
CA GLU A 401 6.33 13.15 1.15
C GLU A 401 6.33 11.61 1.11
N LEU A 402 5.14 10.98 1.08
CA LEU A 402 5.00 9.53 0.92
C LEU A 402 5.51 9.03 -0.42
N LEU A 403 5.43 9.84 -1.48
CA LEU A 403 5.73 9.48 -2.86
C LEU A 403 7.04 10.09 -3.37
N GLU A 404 7.48 11.23 -2.85
CA GLU A 404 8.66 11.97 -3.33
C GLU A 404 9.95 11.12 -3.36
N THR A 405 10.16 10.23 -2.38
CA THR A 405 11.38 9.40 -2.36
C THR A 405 11.30 8.16 -3.26
N ALA A 406 10.10 7.73 -3.66
CA ALA A 406 9.92 6.53 -4.48
C ALA A 406 10.33 6.76 -5.95
N LEU A 407 10.22 8.02 -6.41
CA LEU A 407 10.39 8.42 -7.80
C LEU A 407 11.83 8.82 -8.17
N GLY A 408 12.79 8.73 -7.24
CA GLY A 408 14.11 9.37 -7.32
C GLY A 408 15.03 9.01 -8.50
N ASN A 409 14.63 8.09 -9.39
CA ASN A 409 15.46 7.59 -10.49
C ASN A 409 14.99 8.03 -11.91
N ASP A 410 13.93 8.83 -12.02
CA ASP A 410 13.39 9.26 -13.32
C ASP A 410 13.05 10.76 -13.32
N GLU A 411 13.99 11.59 -13.78
CA GLU A 411 13.92 13.06 -13.70
C GLU A 411 12.71 13.65 -14.44
N ASP A 412 12.32 13.09 -15.58
CA ASP A 412 11.19 13.59 -16.39
C ASP A 412 9.85 13.22 -15.76
N LEU A 413 9.73 11.98 -15.27
CA LEU A 413 8.55 11.61 -14.50
C LEU A 413 8.47 12.42 -13.20
N LEU A 414 9.60 12.65 -12.51
CA LEU A 414 9.67 13.51 -11.34
C LEU A 414 9.18 14.95 -11.64
N GLU A 415 9.59 15.54 -12.76
CA GLU A 415 9.14 16.87 -13.18
C GLU A 415 7.62 16.92 -13.45
N ARG A 416 7.10 15.90 -14.15
CA ARG A 416 5.65 15.76 -14.41
C ARG A 416 4.86 15.58 -13.13
N PHE A 417 5.38 14.80 -12.18
CA PHE A 417 4.80 14.63 -10.86
C PHE A 417 4.85 15.94 -10.06
N ALA A 418 5.96 16.66 -10.08
CA ALA A 418 6.08 17.95 -9.40
C ALA A 418 5.07 18.98 -9.95
N THR A 419 4.88 18.99 -11.28
CA THR A 419 3.87 19.82 -11.95
C THR A 419 2.45 19.42 -11.52
N LEU A 420 2.15 18.12 -11.49
CA LEU A 420 0.88 17.59 -11.00
C LEU A 420 0.61 17.99 -9.53
N TRP A 421 1.62 17.91 -8.68
CA TRP A 421 1.49 18.30 -7.27
C TRP A 421 1.35 19.80 -7.05
N ALA A 422 1.87 20.63 -7.96
CA ALA A 422 1.60 22.06 -7.91
C ALA A 422 0.14 22.42 -8.28
N GLU A 423 -0.55 21.54 -9.02
CA GLU A 423 -1.97 21.71 -9.40
C GLU A 423 -2.96 21.26 -8.31
N ILE A 424 -2.57 20.27 -7.49
CA ILE A 424 -3.39 19.66 -6.42
C ILE A 424 -3.25 20.43 -5.11
#